data_AF-A0A7I7PHU8-F1
#
_entry.id   AF-A0A7I7PHU8-F1
#
_cell.length_a   1.000
_cell.length_b   1.000
_cell.length_c   1.000
_cell.angle_alpha   90.00
_cell.angle_beta   90.00
_cell.angle_gamma   90.00
#
_symmetry.space_group_name_H-M   'P 1'
#
loop_
_entity.id
_entity.type
_entity.pdbx_description
1 polymer ?
#
loop_
_entity_poly.entity_id
_entity_poly.type
_entity_poly.pdbx_seq_one_letter_code
_entity_poly.pdbx_strand_id
1 'polypeptide(L)'
;MVVMPRVSAEQRRARDALIWQLFLAGTPYRTIAGHPQVRLSCRGVELAIRRQLAATDGQRSLMSNQADAVAVERYEALYRVAYAKAVKGDLRALDQARRLQNEISRLQGLTAAAAAVPLPPPVSGSDDDNVADEPYDELEQWRLRRVGIGVDDGDFTDTSGRGRSRAELIRDADEAMSG
;
A
#
# COMPACT_ATOMS: atom_id res chain seq x y z
N MET A 1 -30.11 15.36 -48.08
CA MET A 1 -29.88 15.67 -46.65
C MET A 1 -30.12 14.41 -45.85
N VAL A 2 -29.10 13.81 -45.25
CA VAL A 2 -29.27 12.64 -44.37
C VAL A 2 -29.69 13.16 -42.99
N VAL A 3 -30.96 12.95 -42.64
CA VAL A 3 -31.44 13.24 -41.28
C VAL A 3 -30.85 12.17 -40.36
N MET A 4 -29.85 12.55 -39.55
CA MET A 4 -29.30 11.66 -38.54
C MET A 4 -30.38 11.33 -37.51
N PRO A 5 -30.70 10.04 -37.28
CA PRO A 5 -31.69 9.64 -36.30
C PRO A 5 -31.21 10.09 -34.91
N ARG A 6 -32.00 10.95 -34.27
CA ARG A 6 -31.75 11.38 -32.90
C ARG A 6 -31.99 10.18 -32.00
N VAL A 7 -30.95 9.73 -31.29
CA VAL A 7 -31.09 8.71 -30.24
C VAL A 7 -32.17 9.16 -29.26
N SER A 8 -33.17 8.30 -29.02
CA SER A 8 -34.28 8.64 -28.15
C SER A 8 -33.80 8.89 -26.72
N ALA A 9 -34.57 9.64 -25.94
CA ALA A 9 -34.22 9.92 -24.54
C ALA A 9 -34.07 8.62 -23.73
N GLU A 10 -34.91 7.63 -24.02
CA GLU A 10 -34.89 6.31 -23.39
C GLU A 10 -33.64 5.50 -23.76
N GLN A 11 -33.28 5.45 -25.04
CA GLN A 11 -32.04 4.80 -25.48
C GLN A 11 -30.80 5.43 -24.85
N ARG A 12 -30.81 6.76 -24.67
CA ARG A 12 -29.74 7.47 -23.97
C ARG A 12 -29.65 7.04 -22.51
N ARG A 13 -30.78 6.92 -21.81
CA ARG A 13 -30.83 6.46 -20.41
C ARG A 13 -30.33 5.02 -20.27
N ALA A 14 -30.78 4.11 -21.14
CA ALA A 14 -30.33 2.72 -21.14
C ALA A 14 -28.82 2.61 -21.36
N ARG A 15 -28.27 3.41 -22.29
CA ARG A 15 -26.83 3.49 -22.53
C ARG A 15 -26.07 4.06 -21.34
N ASP A 16 -26.54 5.15 -20.75
CA ASP A 16 -25.89 5.77 -19.59
C ASP A 16 -25.92 4.81 -18.37
N ALA A 17 -26.99 4.03 -18.18
CA ALA A 17 -27.07 2.98 -17.17
C ALA A 17 -26.07 1.85 -17.41
N LEU A 18 -25.89 1.40 -18.66
CA LEU A 18 -24.86 0.42 -19.00
C LEU A 18 -23.44 0.95 -18.76
N ILE A 19 -23.18 2.21 -19.16
CA ILE A 19 -21.90 2.88 -18.87
C ILE A 19 -21.63 2.89 -17.37
N TRP A 20 -22.66 3.20 -16.57
CA TRP A 20 -22.56 3.20 -15.12
C TRP A 20 -22.24 1.81 -14.57
N GLN A 21 -22.93 0.76 -15.02
CA GLN A 21 -22.63 -0.62 -14.61
C GLN A 21 -21.20 -1.05 -14.93
N LEU A 22 -20.72 -0.76 -16.16
CA LEU A 22 -19.35 -1.10 -16.56
C LEU A 22 -18.30 -0.31 -15.76
N PHE A 23 -18.61 0.95 -15.44
CA PHE A 23 -17.77 1.79 -14.59
C PHE A 23 -17.67 1.24 -13.16
N LEU A 24 -18.80 0.84 -12.58
CA LEU A 24 -18.86 0.19 -11.26
C LEU A 24 -18.08 -1.14 -11.26
N ALA A 25 -18.13 -1.89 -12.35
CA ALA A 25 -17.34 -3.12 -12.53
C ALA A 25 -15.82 -2.88 -12.69
N GLY A 26 -15.34 -1.63 -12.56
CA GLY A 26 -13.92 -1.29 -12.67
C GLY A 26 -13.39 -1.29 -14.11
N THR A 27 -14.26 -1.33 -15.12
CA THR A 27 -13.85 -1.34 -16.53
C THR A 27 -13.19 0.00 -16.88
N PRO A 28 -12.01 0.03 -17.53
CA PRO A 28 -11.34 1.28 -17.87
C PRO A 28 -12.11 2.05 -18.94
N TYR A 29 -12.09 3.39 -18.87
CA TYR A 29 -12.84 4.30 -19.77
C TYR A 29 -12.67 3.99 -21.26
N ARG A 30 -11.46 3.62 -21.69
CA ARG A 30 -11.17 3.28 -23.09
C ARG A 30 -11.90 2.02 -23.55
N THR A 31 -12.03 1.03 -22.67
CA THR A 31 -12.78 -0.21 -22.95
C THR A 31 -14.28 0.05 -22.96
N ILE A 32 -14.78 0.88 -22.02
CA ILE A 32 -16.19 1.29 -22.01
C ILE A 32 -16.55 2.05 -23.30
N ALA A 33 -15.69 2.98 -23.73
CA ALA A 33 -15.86 3.74 -24.96
C ALA A 33 -15.97 2.83 -26.21
N GLY A 34 -15.17 1.76 -26.26
CA GLY A 34 -15.18 0.76 -27.32
C GLY A 34 -16.31 -0.27 -27.24
N HIS A 35 -17.13 -0.27 -26.19
CA HIS A 35 -18.18 -1.27 -26.02
C HIS A 35 -19.23 -1.19 -27.14
N PRO A 36 -19.67 -2.32 -27.75
CA PRO A 36 -20.53 -2.32 -28.94
C PRO A 36 -21.85 -1.55 -28.78
N GLN A 37 -22.38 -1.50 -27.56
CA GLN A 37 -23.64 -0.81 -27.21
C GLN A 37 -23.43 0.65 -26.74
N VAL A 38 -22.19 1.05 -26.42
CA VAL A 38 -21.88 2.40 -25.96
C VAL A 38 -21.45 3.27 -27.14
N ARG A 39 -20.39 2.85 -27.85
CA ARG A 39 -19.79 3.56 -29.01
C ARG A 39 -19.69 5.08 -28.78
N LEU A 40 -19.07 5.47 -27.68
CA LEU A 40 -18.83 6.88 -27.32
C LEU A 40 -17.33 7.17 -27.29
N SER A 41 -16.95 8.44 -27.39
CA SER A 41 -15.60 8.87 -27.06
C SER A 41 -15.35 8.73 -25.55
N CYS A 42 -14.08 8.62 -25.13
CA CYS A 42 -13.74 8.60 -23.70
C CYS A 42 -14.31 9.80 -22.94
N ARG A 43 -14.32 10.99 -23.57
CA ARG A 43 -14.93 12.19 -23.00
C ARG A 43 -16.44 12.08 -22.86
N GLY A 44 -17.11 11.43 -23.81
CA GLY A 44 -18.55 11.15 -23.72
C GLY A 44 -18.90 10.20 -22.58
N VAL A 45 -18.07 9.18 -22.36
CA VAL A 45 -18.19 8.26 -21.22
C VAL A 45 -18.01 9.02 -19.90
N GLU A 46 -16.98 9.85 -19.79
CA GLU A 46 -16.76 10.69 -18.60
C GLU A 46 -17.96 11.60 -18.31
N LEU A 47 -18.52 12.27 -19.33
CA LEU A 47 -19.70 13.11 -19.17
C LEU A 47 -20.95 12.32 -18.74
N ALA A 48 -21.15 11.12 -19.26
CA ALA A 48 -22.25 10.25 -18.85
C ALA A 48 -22.13 9.85 -17.38
N ILE A 49 -20.92 9.48 -16.94
CA ILE A 49 -20.62 9.16 -15.53
C ILE A 49 -20.85 10.38 -14.64
N ARG A 50 -20.38 11.57 -15.03
CA ARG A 50 -20.61 12.81 -14.27
C ARG A 50 -22.10 13.14 -14.14
N ARG A 51 -22.90 12.96 -15.20
CA ARG A 51 -24.36 13.13 -15.13
C ARG A 51 -24.99 12.16 -14.14
N GLN A 52 -24.57 10.89 -14.18
CA GLN A 52 -25.11 9.88 -13.28
C GLN A 52 -24.75 10.19 -11.82
N LEU A 53 -23.50 10.58 -11.55
CA LEU A 53 -23.08 11.05 -10.23
C LEU A 53 -23.95 12.22 -9.78
N ALA A 54 -24.11 13.27 -10.59
CA ALA A 54 -24.92 14.45 -10.25
C ALA A 54 -26.41 14.12 -10.04
N ALA A 55 -26.96 13.13 -10.74
CA ALA A 55 -28.33 12.66 -10.47
C ALA A 55 -28.45 11.98 -9.10
N THR A 56 -27.39 11.31 -8.65
CA THR A 56 -27.33 10.65 -7.35
C THR A 56 -26.99 11.60 -6.19
N ASP A 57 -26.55 12.84 -6.46
CA ASP A 57 -26.15 13.84 -5.43
C ASP A 57 -27.23 14.10 -4.38
N GLY A 58 -28.51 14.16 -4.79
CA GLY A 58 -29.64 14.33 -3.86
C GLY A 58 -29.89 13.12 -2.93
N GLN A 59 -29.36 11.94 -3.28
CA GLN A 59 -29.41 10.72 -2.45
C GLN A 59 -28.10 10.46 -1.68
N ARG A 60 -27.06 11.30 -1.85
CA ARG A 60 -25.69 11.00 -1.38
C ARG A 60 -25.50 10.97 0.12
N SER A 61 -26.34 11.60 0.93
CA SER A 61 -26.16 11.51 2.40
C SER A 61 -26.39 10.09 2.93
N LEU A 62 -27.21 9.28 2.24
CA LEU A 62 -27.42 7.86 2.56
C LEU A 62 -26.52 6.94 1.70
N MET A 63 -26.11 7.41 0.51
CA MET A 63 -25.23 6.65 -0.39
C MET A 63 -23.73 6.91 -0.21
N SER A 64 -23.27 7.84 0.63
CA SER A 64 -21.83 8.08 0.79
C SER A 64 -21.12 6.81 1.28
N ASN A 65 -21.70 6.13 2.27
CA ASN A 65 -21.16 4.85 2.75
C ASN A 65 -21.11 3.78 1.65
N GLN A 66 -22.10 3.74 0.76
CA GLN A 66 -22.15 2.78 -0.33
C GLN A 66 -21.21 3.17 -1.49
N ALA A 67 -21.05 4.46 -1.75
CA ALA A 67 -20.10 4.98 -2.74
C ALA A 67 -18.65 4.77 -2.27
N ASP A 68 -18.38 4.96 -0.98
CA ASP A 68 -17.09 4.69 -0.35
C ASP A 68 -16.79 3.18 -0.38
N ALA A 69 -17.79 2.33 -0.10
CA ALA A 69 -17.65 0.88 -0.24
C ALA A 69 -17.30 0.45 -1.67
N VAL A 70 -18.02 0.97 -2.68
CA VAL A 70 -17.73 0.70 -4.10
C VAL A 70 -16.34 1.22 -4.49
N ALA A 71 -15.94 2.40 -4.00
CA ALA A 71 -14.62 2.94 -4.26
C ALA A 71 -13.55 2.00 -3.69
N VAL A 72 -13.68 1.58 -2.43
CA VAL A 72 -12.78 0.62 -1.78
C VAL A 72 -12.69 -0.69 -2.56
N GLU A 73 -13.81 -1.31 -2.93
CA GLU A 73 -13.84 -2.55 -3.73
C GLU A 73 -13.08 -2.41 -5.06
N ARG A 74 -13.28 -1.28 -5.75
CA ARG A 74 -12.58 -1.00 -7.01
C ARG A 74 -11.08 -0.82 -6.80
N TYR A 75 -10.69 -0.12 -5.74
CA TYR A 75 -9.28 0.06 -5.40
C TYR A 75 -8.62 -1.26 -5.04
N GLU A 76 -9.30 -2.14 -4.30
CA GLU A 76 -8.82 -3.49 -4.02
C GLU A 76 -8.63 -4.31 -5.29
N ALA A 77 -9.58 -4.26 -6.23
CA ALA A 77 -9.47 -4.97 -7.50
C ALA A 77 -8.25 -4.50 -8.32
N LEU A 78 -8.04 -3.17 -8.39
CA LEU A 78 -6.86 -2.59 -9.05
C LEU A 78 -5.57 -2.96 -8.32
N TYR A 79 -5.59 -2.96 -6.99
CA TYR A 79 -4.44 -3.30 -6.17
C TYR A 79 -4.03 -4.77 -6.37
N ARG A 80 -4.97 -5.72 -6.41
CA ARG A 80 -4.67 -7.14 -6.69
C ARG A 80 -3.90 -7.33 -8.00
N VAL A 81 -4.28 -6.59 -9.05
CA VAL A 81 -3.61 -6.66 -10.36
C VAL A 81 -2.22 -6.00 -10.32
N ALA A 82 -2.10 -4.83 -9.69
CA ALA A 82 -0.83 -4.11 -9.59
C ALA A 82 0.17 -4.83 -8.67
N TYR A 83 -0.29 -5.35 -7.54
CA TYR A 83 0.51 -6.02 -6.53
C TYR A 83 1.18 -7.28 -7.07
N ALA A 84 0.46 -8.10 -7.83
CA ALA A 84 1.03 -9.29 -8.47
C ALA A 84 2.20 -8.97 -9.41
N LYS A 85 2.22 -7.77 -10.03
CA LYS A 85 3.34 -7.30 -10.85
C LYS A 85 4.46 -6.69 -10.01
N ALA A 86 4.10 -5.99 -8.92
CA ALA A 86 5.07 -5.42 -7.98
C ALA A 86 5.90 -6.51 -7.28
N VAL A 87 5.29 -7.62 -6.86
CA VAL A 87 6.00 -8.79 -6.27
C VAL A 87 7.02 -9.39 -7.24
N LYS A 88 6.76 -9.30 -8.56
CA LYS A 88 7.72 -9.73 -9.60
C LYS A 88 8.86 -8.73 -9.85
N GLY A 89 8.94 -7.65 -9.07
CA GLY A 89 10.01 -6.65 -9.15
C GLY A 89 9.78 -5.54 -10.19
N ASP A 90 8.58 -5.41 -10.77
CA ASP A 90 8.28 -4.27 -11.65
C ASP A 90 8.15 -2.99 -10.83
N LEU A 91 9.17 -2.12 -10.92
CA LEU A 91 9.24 -0.86 -10.19
C LEU A 91 8.05 0.07 -10.51
N ARG A 92 7.53 0.05 -11.75
CA ARG A 92 6.37 0.89 -12.10
C ARG A 92 5.09 0.37 -11.44
N ALA A 93 4.94 -0.94 -11.35
CA ALA A 93 3.82 -1.55 -10.65
C ALA A 93 3.89 -1.30 -9.13
N LEU A 94 5.09 -1.28 -8.57
CA LEU A 94 5.32 -0.95 -7.16
C LEU A 94 4.90 0.50 -6.85
N ASP A 95 5.26 1.45 -7.70
CA ASP A 95 4.81 2.85 -7.56
C ASP A 95 3.30 2.99 -7.71
N GLN A 96 2.69 2.25 -8.64
CA GLN A 96 1.23 2.22 -8.81
C GLN A 96 0.53 1.66 -7.57
N ALA A 97 1.03 0.56 -7.01
CA ALA A 97 0.49 -0.04 -5.79
C ALA A 97 0.60 0.93 -4.60
N ARG A 98 1.74 1.63 -4.44
CA ARG A 98 1.91 2.67 -3.40
C ARG A 98 0.92 3.82 -3.55
N ARG A 99 0.70 4.30 -4.78
CA ARG A 99 -0.29 5.38 -5.04
C ARG A 99 -1.70 4.93 -4.71
N LEU A 100 -2.09 3.74 -5.14
CA LEU A 100 -3.42 3.17 -4.82
C LEU A 100 -3.60 3.00 -3.31
N GLN A 101 -2.59 2.50 -2.59
CA GLN A 101 -2.64 2.38 -1.13
C GLN A 101 -2.88 3.73 -0.46
N ASN A 102 -2.19 4.77 -0.90
CA ASN A 102 -2.36 6.12 -0.35
C ASN A 102 -3.77 6.69 -0.62
N GLU A 103 -4.37 6.39 -1.77
CA GLU A 103 -5.74 6.79 -2.08
C GLU A 103 -6.76 6.05 -1.21
N ILE A 104 -6.59 4.73 -1.00
CA ILE A 104 -7.43 3.93 -0.09
C ILE A 104 -7.35 4.49 1.33
N SER A 105 -6.14 4.75 1.83
CA SER A 105 -5.95 5.29 3.19
C SER A 105 -6.54 6.69 3.36
N ARG A 106 -6.62 7.50 2.29
CA ARG A 106 -7.32 8.80 2.31
C ARG A 106 -8.83 8.64 2.42
N LEU A 107 -9.40 7.74 1.64
CA LEU A 107 -10.84 7.48 1.65
C LEU A 107 -11.30 6.90 3.00
N GLN A 108 -10.48 6.05 3.61
CA GLN A 108 -10.75 5.49 4.93
C GLN A 108 -10.45 6.46 6.09
N GLY A 109 -10.01 7.70 5.79
CA GLY A 109 -9.65 8.68 6.81
C GLY A 109 -8.35 8.38 7.57
N LEU A 110 -7.63 7.30 7.23
CA LEU A 110 -6.41 6.86 7.91
C LEU A 110 -5.24 7.83 7.72
N THR A 111 -5.21 8.61 6.62
CA THR A 111 -4.12 9.58 6.37
C THR A 111 -4.33 10.95 7.04
N ALA A 112 -5.49 11.20 7.66
CA ALA A 112 -5.73 12.48 8.33
C ALA A 112 -4.86 12.69 9.58
N ALA A 113 -4.26 11.62 10.13
CA ALA A 113 -3.36 11.68 11.29
C ALA A 113 -1.88 11.95 10.95
N ALA A 114 -1.52 12.06 9.66
CA ALA A 114 -0.16 12.50 9.28
C ALA A 114 -0.01 14.03 9.23
N ALA A 115 -1.09 14.77 9.48
CA ALA A 115 -1.00 16.18 9.83
C ALA A 115 -0.49 16.27 11.28
N ALA A 116 0.83 16.40 11.41
CA ALA A 116 1.54 16.64 12.66
C ALA A 116 1.26 15.59 13.74
N VAL A 117 1.97 14.45 13.68
CA VAL A 117 2.58 14.01 14.95
C VAL A 117 3.47 15.18 15.34
N PRO A 118 3.17 15.96 16.40
CA PRO A 118 4.10 16.96 16.85
C PRO A 118 5.42 16.23 17.04
N LEU A 119 6.45 16.67 16.31
CA LEU A 119 7.81 16.24 16.59
C LEU A 119 7.96 16.39 18.11
N PRO A 120 8.33 15.32 18.83
CA PRO A 120 8.69 15.51 20.23
C PRO A 120 9.66 16.69 20.25
N PRO A 121 9.46 17.67 21.15
CA PRO A 121 10.33 18.83 21.20
C PRO A 121 11.77 18.32 21.20
N PRO A 122 12.69 19.00 20.48
CA PRO A 122 14.10 18.64 20.57
C PRO A 122 14.41 18.56 22.05
N VAL A 123 14.81 17.37 22.52
CA VAL A 123 15.37 17.21 23.86
C VAL A 123 16.52 18.20 23.90
N SER A 124 16.29 19.35 24.53
CA SER A 124 17.35 20.29 24.84
C SER A 124 18.37 19.47 25.60
N GLY A 125 19.54 19.28 24.99
CA GLY A 125 20.71 18.76 25.65
C GLY A 125 20.95 19.63 26.88
N SER A 126 20.40 19.17 27.99
CA SER A 126 20.93 19.44 29.30
C SER A 126 22.27 18.72 29.29
N ASP A 127 23.34 19.47 29.10
CA ASP A 127 24.72 19.07 29.40
C ASP A 127 24.79 18.75 30.91
N ASP A 128 24.22 17.62 31.31
CA ASP A 128 24.40 17.03 32.62
C ASP A 128 25.26 15.78 32.43
N ASP A 129 26.57 15.99 32.56
CA ASP A 129 27.63 15.00 32.60
C ASP A 129 27.47 14.05 33.79
N ASN A 130 26.39 13.25 33.80
CA ASN A 130 26.18 12.26 34.83
C ASN A 130 25.32 11.07 34.34
N VAL A 131 25.84 10.31 33.38
CA VAL A 131 25.33 8.95 33.09
C VAL A 131 26.40 7.95 33.52
N ALA A 132 26.46 7.71 34.83
CA ALA A 132 26.83 6.41 35.33
C ALA A 132 25.66 5.45 35.07
N ASP A 133 25.94 4.37 34.34
CA ASP A 133 25.15 3.14 34.24
C ASP A 133 23.64 3.28 33.97
N GLU A 134 23.26 3.64 32.74
CA GLU A 134 21.93 3.29 32.23
C GLU A 134 21.95 1.86 31.63
N PRO A 135 21.09 0.95 32.10
CA PRO A 135 21.12 -0.46 31.70
C PRO A 135 20.56 -0.65 30.29
N TYR A 136 21.38 -1.29 29.45
CA TYR A 136 21.07 -2.05 28.23
C TYR A 136 19.73 -1.76 27.53
N ASP A 137 19.83 -1.15 26.35
CA ASP A 137 18.77 -1.03 25.36
C ASP A 137 18.16 -2.42 25.01
N GLU A 138 16.95 -2.68 25.52
CA GLU A 138 16.20 -3.92 25.30
C GLU A 138 16.01 -4.22 23.80
N LEU A 139 16.01 -3.20 22.96
CA LEU A 139 15.86 -3.34 21.52
C LEU A 139 17.11 -3.93 20.87
N GLU A 140 18.29 -3.65 21.42
CA GLU A 140 19.57 -4.17 20.94
C GLU A 140 19.72 -5.66 21.30
N GLN A 141 19.30 -6.05 22.51
CA GLN A 141 19.22 -7.46 22.92
C GLN A 141 18.24 -8.27 22.06
N TRP A 142 17.14 -7.66 21.60
CA TRP A 142 16.20 -8.32 20.69
C TRP A 142 16.80 -8.55 19.30
N ARG A 143 17.57 -7.59 18.78
CA ARG A 143 18.27 -7.72 17.49
C ARG A 143 19.34 -8.82 17.55
N LEU A 144 20.12 -8.89 18.63
CA LEU A 144 21.16 -9.90 18.82
C LEU A 144 20.59 -11.33 18.88
N ARG A 145 19.45 -11.52 19.58
CA ARG A 145 18.72 -12.81 19.59
C ARG A 145 18.28 -13.30 18.22
N ARG A 146 17.97 -12.39 17.29
CA ARG A 146 17.53 -12.74 15.93
C ARG A 146 18.68 -13.10 14.97
N VAL A 147 19.87 -12.59 15.22
CA VAL A 147 21.09 -12.86 14.43
C VAL A 147 21.79 -14.15 14.91
N GLY A 148 21.28 -14.80 15.96
CA GLY A 148 21.87 -16.02 16.51
C GLY A 148 23.13 -15.78 17.34
N ILE A 149 23.40 -14.52 17.71
CA ILE A 149 24.43 -14.17 18.68
C ILE A 149 23.74 -14.15 20.04
N GLY A 150 23.65 -15.33 20.65
CA GLY A 150 23.25 -15.46 22.04
C GLY A 150 24.29 -14.77 22.90
N VAL A 151 23.92 -13.66 23.54
CA VAL A 151 24.62 -13.17 24.72
C VAL A 151 24.05 -13.96 25.88
N ASP A 152 24.60 -15.14 26.12
CA ASP A 152 24.38 -15.88 27.37
C ASP A 152 25.25 -15.21 28.44
N ASP A 153 24.63 -14.31 29.21
CA ASP A 153 25.15 -13.87 30.50
C ASP A 153 25.02 -15.03 31.49
N GLY A 154 25.94 -15.99 31.39
CA GLY A 154 25.92 -17.15 32.29
C GLY A 154 26.83 -18.27 31.85
N ASP A 155 28.10 -18.17 32.25
CA ASP A 155 28.97 -19.31 32.58
C ASP A 155 28.98 -20.47 31.57
N PHE A 156 29.59 -20.24 30.41
CA PHE A 156 29.99 -21.33 29.51
C PHE A 156 31.26 -22.00 30.06
N THR A 157 31.08 -22.86 31.06
CA THR A 157 32.06 -23.92 31.33
C THR A 157 31.93 -24.97 30.23
N ASP A 158 32.87 -24.94 29.29
CA ASP A 158 33.08 -26.06 28.37
C ASP A 158 33.36 -27.33 29.18
N THR A 159 32.47 -28.31 29.08
CA THR A 159 32.62 -29.65 29.68
C THR A 159 33.89 -30.40 29.25
N SER A 160 34.70 -29.86 28.33
CA SER A 160 35.98 -30.44 27.92
C SER A 160 37.21 -29.99 28.73
N GLY A 161 37.10 -28.99 29.60
CA GLY A 161 38.18 -28.59 30.52
C GLY A 161 39.49 -28.13 29.85
N ARG A 162 39.48 -27.81 28.56
CA ARG A 162 40.63 -27.19 27.86
C ARG A 162 40.19 -25.90 27.20
N GLY A 163 40.42 -24.79 27.87
CA GLY A 163 40.26 -23.46 27.28
C GLY A 163 41.17 -23.29 26.07
N ARG A 164 40.60 -23.43 24.87
CA ARG A 164 41.26 -23.02 23.63
C ARG A 164 41.14 -21.52 23.49
N SER A 165 42.26 -20.88 23.16
CA SER A 165 42.26 -19.44 22.98
C SER A 165 41.50 -19.08 21.69
N ARG A 166 40.85 -17.91 21.67
CA ARG A 166 40.14 -17.38 20.49
C ARG A 166 41.01 -17.36 19.22
N ALA A 167 42.32 -17.26 19.36
CA ALA A 167 43.26 -17.28 18.24
C ALA A 167 43.36 -18.67 17.58
N GLU A 168 43.18 -19.76 18.32
CA GLU A 168 43.21 -21.12 17.77
C GLU A 168 41.95 -21.43 16.96
N LEU A 169 40.78 -20.97 17.44
CA LEU A 169 39.50 -21.14 16.72
C LEU A 169 39.48 -20.43 15.36
N ILE A 170 40.17 -19.29 15.22
CA ILE A 170 40.26 -18.55 13.96
C ILE A 170 41.17 -19.26 12.96
N ARG A 171 42.23 -19.93 13.44
CA ARG A 171 43.19 -20.66 12.59
C ARG A 171 42.56 -21.90 11.96
N ASP A 172 41.80 -22.66 12.74
CA ASP A 172 41.11 -23.87 12.26
C ASP A 172 40.02 -23.53 11.22
N ALA A 173 39.36 -22.37 11.36
CA ALA A 173 38.35 -21.90 10.40
C ALA A 173 38.94 -21.52 9.04
N ASP A 174 40.14 -20.92 9.02
CA ASP A 174 40.85 -20.59 7.77
C ASP A 174 41.39 -21.85 7.07
N GLU A 175 41.84 -22.85 7.84
CA GLU A 175 42.37 -24.11 7.30
C GLU A 175 41.26 -24.96 6.65
N ALA A 176 40.04 -24.93 7.21
CA ALA A 176 38.87 -25.62 6.63
C ALA A 176 38.33 -24.96 5.35
N MET A 177 38.70 -23.70 5.06
CA MET A 177 38.26 -22.95 3.88
C MET A 177 39.24 -23.01 2.70
N SER A 178 40.45 -23.56 2.89
CA SER A 178 41.49 -23.67 1.86
C SER A 178 41.70 -25.10 1.30
N GLY A 179 40.88 -26.08 1.70
CA GLY A 179 40.84 -27.42 1.12
C GLY A 179 39.60 -27.65 0.27
#